data_AF-X1EVL9-F1
#
_entry.id   AF-X1EVL9-F1
#
_cell.length_a   1.000
_cell.length_b   1.000
_cell.length_c   1.000
_cell.angle_alpha   90.00
_cell.angle_beta   90.00
_cell.angle_gamma   90.00
#
_symmetry.space_group_name_H-M   'P 1'
#
loop_
_entity.id
_entity.type
_entity.pdbx_description
1 polymer ?
#
loop_
_entity_poly.entity_id
_entity_poly.type
_entity_poly.pdbx_seq_one_letter_code
_entity_poly.pdbx_strand_id
1 'polypeptide(L)'
;ANRYHQRIDDGVFLWRYTPGNDFVVRSKSIGATFHIGYLIFGEWPQGKAVRRPEGDRSVDGVQCQMYYYTNPENTMEIHNWVEDAKGKKFLRLWESRRRAENGQWKPSKMGTIQYDMPIAESHFSRNFGPTVRIIDADKIMSERFGLDKAIFTRETMGLIFAVHEVQRSENGLIYLSCSLRPTEETTERFGALKLDDGHKAYGDMQVFSISDGKICFPYKKCRLSWMRHNGIEAKSWILVPRENWPKGSQTLDLGVILITRDKLQKQRIEQGEPKQKEFKPMVTLALPDKETSVEEMISRVYSQAEVFDPIRRVYLYVPDGEFFFRVKLFQDVSETELTKSINWALEQLKND
;
A
#
# COMPACT_ATOMS: atom_id res chain seq x y z
N ALA A 1 16.36 17.09 11.45
CA ALA A 1 16.76 15.95 12.30
C ALA A 1 16.20 14.67 11.69
N ASN A 2 16.99 13.61 11.54
CA ASN A 2 16.49 12.33 11.04
C ASN A 2 15.45 11.78 12.04
N ARG A 3 14.17 11.80 11.68
CA ARG A 3 13.11 11.19 12.48
C ARG A 3 13.22 9.67 12.29
N TYR A 4 13.83 8.98 13.26
CA TYR A 4 13.89 7.53 13.23
C TYR A 4 12.53 6.97 13.64
N HIS A 5 11.81 6.42 12.68
CA HIS A 5 10.58 5.67 12.95
C HIS A 5 10.89 4.44 13.79
N GLN A 6 10.10 4.21 14.84
CA GLN A 6 10.22 3.02 15.68
C GLN A 6 9.17 1.99 15.25
N ARG A 7 9.63 0.76 15.03
CA ARG A 7 8.78 -0.38 14.77
C ARG A 7 9.18 -1.52 15.68
N ILE A 8 8.26 -1.98 16.51
CA ILE A 8 8.50 -3.05 17.49
C ILE A 8 7.46 -4.14 17.24
N ASP A 9 7.90 -5.37 16.99
CA ASP A 9 7.02 -6.54 16.91
C ASP A 9 7.39 -7.50 18.04
N ASP A 10 6.48 -7.69 19.00
CA ASP A 10 6.70 -8.55 20.18
C ASP A 10 6.17 -9.99 19.96
N GLY A 11 5.81 -10.35 18.73
CA GLY A 11 5.22 -11.64 18.37
C GLY A 11 3.71 -11.74 18.64
N VAL A 12 3.13 -10.79 19.37
CA VAL A 12 1.68 -10.66 19.57
C VAL A 12 1.16 -9.44 18.84
N PHE A 13 1.82 -8.30 19.04
CA PHE A 13 1.49 -7.01 18.47
C PHE A 13 2.67 -6.40 17.72
N LEU A 14 2.32 -5.64 16.69
CA LEU A 14 3.21 -4.75 15.96
C LEU A 14 2.86 -3.31 16.32
N TRP A 15 3.86 -2.59 16.81
CA TRP A 15 3.80 -1.20 17.21
C TRP A 15 4.51 -0.33 16.17
N ARG A 16 3.85 0.73 15.71
CA ARG A 16 4.40 1.70 14.76
C ARG A 16 4.33 3.10 15.36
N TYR A 17 5.50 3.71 15.58
CA TYR A 17 5.62 5.03 16.17
C TYR A 17 6.56 5.92 15.35
N THR A 18 6.18 7.19 15.22
CA THR A 18 7.00 8.22 14.59
C THR A 18 7.28 9.30 15.63
N PRO A 19 8.56 9.60 15.94
CA PRO A 19 8.91 10.62 16.92
C PRO A 19 8.26 11.97 16.62
N GLY A 20 7.60 12.54 17.63
CA GLY A 20 6.85 13.79 17.52
C GLY A 20 5.33 13.58 17.41
N ASN A 21 4.87 12.37 17.10
CA ASN A 21 3.44 12.05 17.19
C ASN A 21 3.02 11.94 18.65
N ASP A 22 1.78 12.34 18.95
CA ASP A 22 1.13 12.10 20.23
C ASP A 22 0.47 10.70 20.28
N PHE A 23 0.76 9.83 19.31
CA PHE A 23 0.19 8.49 19.23
C PHE A 23 1.16 7.43 18.67
N VAL A 24 0.92 6.18 19.07
CA VAL A 24 1.50 4.95 18.53
C VAL A 24 0.39 4.05 18.01
N VAL A 25 0.61 3.40 16.88
CA VAL A 25 -0.37 2.46 16.31
C VAL A 25 -0.01 1.03 16.68
N ARG A 26 -0.95 0.32 17.28
CA ARG A 26 -0.90 -1.11 17.57
C ARG A 26 -1.70 -1.88 16.53
N SER A 27 -1.09 -2.89 15.91
CA SER A 27 -1.76 -3.91 15.10
C SER A 27 -1.38 -5.31 15.56
N LYS A 28 -1.99 -6.34 15.00
CA LYS A 28 -1.51 -7.72 15.16
C LYS A 28 -0.06 -7.85 14.66
N SER A 29 0.72 -8.70 15.32
CA SER A 29 2.06 -9.09 14.88
C SER A 29 2.02 -9.62 13.46
N ILE A 30 3.11 -9.38 12.72
CA ILE A 30 3.31 -9.91 11.37
C ILE A 30 4.49 -10.88 11.32
N GLY A 31 4.90 -11.36 12.50
CA GLY A 31 6.12 -12.14 12.69
C GLY A 31 7.34 -11.24 12.79
N ALA A 32 8.06 -11.33 13.90
CA ALA A 32 9.30 -10.58 14.15
C ALA A 32 10.35 -10.78 13.02
N THR A 33 10.34 -11.94 12.37
CA THR A 33 11.27 -12.27 11.28
C THR A 33 10.86 -11.70 9.94
N PHE A 34 9.61 -11.27 9.73
CA PHE A 34 9.17 -10.78 8.42
C PHE A 34 9.91 -9.51 8.00
N HIS A 35 10.08 -8.57 8.92
CA HIS A 35 10.80 -7.32 8.64
C HIS A 35 12.28 -7.53 8.35
N ILE A 36 12.91 -8.41 9.14
CA ILE A 36 14.31 -8.79 8.93
C ILE A 36 14.42 -9.55 7.61
N GLY A 37 13.49 -10.46 7.32
CA GLY A 37 13.42 -11.21 6.08
C GLY A 37 13.27 -10.29 4.86
N TYR A 38 12.45 -9.24 4.93
CA TYR A 38 12.38 -8.26 3.84
C TYR A 38 13.70 -7.51 3.63
N LEU A 39 14.40 -7.14 4.72
CA LEU A 39 15.70 -6.47 4.62
C LEU A 39 16.80 -7.38 4.06
N ILE A 40 16.78 -8.66 4.43
CA ILE A 40 17.81 -9.64 4.02
C ILE A 40 17.48 -10.24 2.64
N PHE A 41 16.25 -10.71 2.44
CA PHE A 41 15.80 -11.43 1.23
C PHE A 41 15.19 -10.52 0.17
N GLY A 42 14.70 -9.32 0.53
CA GLY A 42 14.23 -8.35 -0.46
C GLY A 42 15.38 -7.78 -1.29
N GLU A 43 16.54 -7.60 -0.66
CA GLU A 43 17.76 -7.11 -1.32
C GLU A 43 18.66 -8.26 -1.83
N TRP A 44 18.39 -9.51 -1.42
CA TRP A 44 19.02 -10.70 -1.97
C TRP A 44 18.05 -11.45 -2.90
N PRO A 45 18.14 -11.26 -4.23
CA PRO A 45 17.26 -11.95 -5.16
C PRO A 45 17.74 -13.40 -5.34
N GLN A 46 17.36 -14.26 -4.38
CA GLN A 46 17.70 -15.68 -4.36
C GLN A 46 17.40 -16.31 -5.72
N GLY A 47 18.41 -16.96 -6.31
CA GLY A 47 18.30 -17.65 -7.59
C GLY A 47 18.42 -16.75 -8.84
N LYS A 48 18.48 -15.41 -8.70
CA LYS A 48 18.72 -14.48 -9.82
C LYS A 48 20.07 -13.79 -9.76
N ALA A 49 20.68 -13.71 -8.58
CA ALA A 49 21.99 -13.10 -8.43
C ALA A 49 23.09 -14.02 -9.00
N VAL A 50 24.00 -13.44 -9.78
CA VAL A 50 25.12 -14.12 -10.42
C VAL A 50 26.38 -13.92 -9.60
N ARG A 51 27.16 -14.99 -9.42
CA ARG A 51 28.44 -14.95 -8.71
C ARG A 51 29.48 -14.12 -9.49
N ARG A 52 30.20 -13.24 -8.81
CA ARG A 52 31.24 -12.35 -9.37
C ARG A 52 32.53 -12.39 -8.55
N PRO A 53 33.42 -13.38 -8.77
CA PRO A 53 34.63 -13.58 -7.97
C PRO A 53 35.56 -12.36 -7.90
N GLU A 54 35.59 -11.56 -8.97
CA GLU A 54 36.37 -10.33 -9.05
C GLU A 54 36.00 -9.27 -8.00
N GLY A 55 34.81 -9.37 -7.41
CA GLY A 55 34.34 -8.46 -6.37
C GLY A 55 34.42 -9.01 -4.94
N ASP A 56 35.01 -10.20 -4.76
CA ASP A 56 35.20 -10.79 -3.44
C ASP A 56 36.07 -9.89 -2.55
N ARG A 57 35.70 -9.83 -1.28
CA ARG A 57 36.47 -9.07 -0.29
C ARG A 57 36.18 -9.55 1.12
N SER A 58 37.05 -9.15 2.03
CA SER A 58 36.78 -9.24 3.46
C SER A 58 35.77 -8.16 3.89
N VAL A 59 34.76 -8.55 4.65
CA VAL A 59 33.80 -7.66 5.33
C VAL A 59 33.90 -7.96 6.82
N ASP A 60 34.31 -6.98 7.62
CA ASP A 60 34.53 -7.13 9.06
C ASP A 60 35.41 -8.35 9.43
N GLY A 61 36.46 -8.60 8.63
CA GLY A 61 37.39 -9.72 8.83
C GLY A 61 36.92 -11.05 8.24
N VAL A 62 35.70 -11.14 7.73
CA VAL A 62 35.14 -12.37 7.14
C VAL A 62 35.27 -12.33 5.62
N GLN A 63 35.89 -13.35 5.03
CA GLN A 63 35.98 -13.45 3.57
C GLN A 63 34.60 -13.71 2.96
N CYS A 64 34.15 -12.81 2.10
CA CYS A 64 32.84 -12.85 1.49
C CYS A 64 32.92 -12.99 -0.04
N GLN A 65 32.00 -13.79 -0.56
CA GLN A 65 31.76 -13.96 -1.99
C GLN A 65 30.79 -12.90 -2.50
N MET A 66 31.14 -12.19 -3.58
CA MET A 66 30.23 -11.22 -4.19
C MET A 66 29.24 -11.90 -5.14
N TYR A 67 27.97 -11.52 -4.99
CA TYR A 67 26.86 -11.84 -5.88
C TYR A 67 26.26 -10.55 -6.42
N TYR A 68 25.87 -10.57 -7.68
CA TYR A 68 25.45 -9.41 -8.45
C TYR A 68 24.08 -9.63 -9.06
N TYR A 69 23.21 -8.62 -9.01
CA TYR A 69 21.93 -8.64 -9.67
C TYR A 69 21.65 -7.28 -10.32
N THR A 70 21.07 -7.32 -11.52
CA THR A 70 20.47 -6.16 -12.17
C THR A 70 18.98 -6.45 -12.41
N ASN A 71 18.12 -5.46 -12.22
CA ASN A 71 16.74 -5.60 -12.63
C ASN A 71 16.60 -5.65 -14.16
N PRO A 72 15.49 -6.21 -14.70
CA PRO A 72 15.27 -6.32 -16.14
C PRO A 72 15.36 -4.98 -16.89
N GLU A 73 14.96 -3.88 -16.23
CA GLU A 73 14.98 -2.54 -16.80
C GLU A 73 16.38 -1.88 -16.79
N ASN A 74 17.39 -2.53 -16.19
CA ASN A 74 18.75 -2.01 -16.06
C ASN A 74 18.82 -0.60 -15.42
N THR A 75 17.95 -0.36 -14.45
CA THR A 75 17.86 0.90 -13.70
C THR A 75 18.40 0.78 -12.27
N MET A 76 18.58 -0.45 -11.79
CA MET A 76 19.07 -0.77 -10.45
C MET A 76 19.98 -1.99 -10.52
N GLU A 77 21.13 -1.91 -9.85
CA GLU A 77 21.98 -3.06 -9.55
C GLU A 77 22.17 -3.21 -8.05
N ILE A 78 22.34 -4.45 -7.61
CA ILE A 78 22.57 -4.81 -6.21
C ILE A 78 23.78 -5.73 -6.14
N HIS A 79 24.74 -5.34 -5.32
CA HIS A 79 25.91 -6.13 -4.98
C HIS A 79 25.73 -6.67 -3.56
N ASN A 80 25.90 -7.96 -3.39
CA ASN A 80 25.74 -8.64 -2.12
C ASN A 80 27.01 -9.42 -1.79
N TRP A 81 27.58 -9.19 -0.62
CA TRP A 81 28.73 -9.92 -0.10
C TRP A 81 28.24 -10.94 0.93
N VAL A 82 28.42 -12.22 0.61
CA VAL A 82 27.96 -13.35 1.41
C VAL A 82 29.11 -14.18 1.92
N GLU A 83 29.09 -14.44 3.21
CA GLU A 83 29.90 -15.46 3.85
C GLU A 83 29.28 -16.85 3.61
N ASP A 84 30.12 -17.82 3.27
CA ASP A 84 29.76 -19.24 3.29
C ASP A 84 30.38 -19.90 4.51
N ALA A 85 29.58 -20.11 5.55
CA ALA A 85 29.98 -20.77 6.77
C ALA A 85 29.37 -22.18 6.82
N LYS A 86 30.19 -23.18 6.47
CA LYS A 86 29.81 -24.62 6.48
C LYS A 86 28.58 -24.92 5.59
N GLY A 87 28.51 -24.32 4.40
CA GLY A 87 27.40 -24.52 3.46
C GLY A 87 26.16 -23.68 3.77
N LYS A 88 26.20 -22.84 4.82
CA LYS A 88 25.16 -21.85 5.11
C LYS A 88 25.63 -20.47 4.65
N LYS A 89 24.76 -19.78 3.92
CA LYS A 89 25.03 -18.46 3.36
C LYS A 89 24.51 -17.35 4.27
N PHE A 90 25.38 -16.41 4.63
CA PHE A 90 25.08 -15.26 5.48
C PHE A 90 25.39 -13.96 4.74
N LEU A 91 24.38 -13.12 4.50
CA LEU A 91 24.57 -11.80 3.91
C LEU A 91 25.28 -10.89 4.94
N ARG A 92 26.44 -10.35 4.61
CA ARG A 92 27.23 -9.49 5.50
C ARG A 92 27.18 -8.01 5.10
N LEU A 93 27.08 -7.75 3.80
CA LEU A 93 27.00 -6.40 3.25
C LEU A 93 26.22 -6.42 1.94
N TRP A 94 25.42 -5.39 1.72
CA TRP A 94 24.79 -5.13 0.44
C TRP A 94 24.95 -3.67 0.04
N GLU A 95 25.05 -3.44 -1.27
CA GLU A 95 25.09 -2.12 -1.88
C GLU A 95 24.11 -2.09 -3.05
N SER A 96 23.23 -1.10 -3.08
CA SER A 96 22.34 -0.82 -4.20
C SER A 96 22.81 0.43 -4.93
N ARG A 97 22.88 0.35 -6.26
CA ARG A 97 23.19 1.47 -7.13
C ARG A 97 22.02 1.70 -8.09
N ARG A 98 21.80 2.96 -8.44
CA ARG A 98 20.79 3.37 -9.42
C ARG A 98 21.47 3.99 -10.61
N ARG A 99 20.94 3.68 -11.80
CA ARG A 99 21.41 4.30 -13.03
C ARG A 99 20.81 5.70 -13.12
N ALA A 100 21.66 6.71 -13.17
CA ALA A 100 21.25 8.08 -13.43
C ALA A 100 20.90 8.27 -14.92
N GLU A 101 20.23 9.37 -15.25
CA GLU A 101 19.83 9.71 -16.63
C GLU A 101 21.03 9.79 -17.58
N ASN A 102 22.20 10.20 -17.09
CA ASN A 102 23.46 10.21 -17.85
C ASN A 102 24.08 8.81 -18.04
N GLY A 103 23.37 7.74 -17.67
CA GLY A 103 23.81 6.36 -17.81
C GLY A 103 24.78 5.87 -16.72
N GLN A 104 25.25 6.73 -15.82
CA GLN A 104 26.19 6.36 -14.76
C GLN A 104 25.50 5.71 -13.56
N TRP A 105 26.16 4.71 -12.96
CA TRP A 105 25.73 4.12 -11.71
C TRP A 105 26.10 5.03 -10.53
N LYS A 106 25.11 5.37 -9.71
CA LYS A 106 25.31 6.12 -8.47
C LYS A 106 24.93 5.26 -7.27
N PRO A 107 25.74 5.25 -6.18
CA PRO A 107 25.33 4.65 -4.92
C PRO A 107 23.96 5.18 -4.50
N SER A 108 23.03 4.28 -4.24
CA SER A 108 21.68 4.63 -3.78
C SER A 108 21.49 4.28 -2.32
N LYS A 109 21.94 3.10 -1.89
CA LYS A 109 21.81 2.60 -0.52
C LYS A 109 22.92 1.59 -0.23
N MET A 110 23.24 1.41 1.05
CA MET A 110 24.10 0.33 1.52
C MET A 110 23.64 -0.10 2.91
N GLY A 111 23.96 -1.33 3.29
CA GLY A 111 23.72 -1.82 4.64
C GLY A 111 24.65 -2.96 4.99
N THR A 112 25.14 -2.95 6.23
CA THR A 112 25.90 -4.06 6.83
C THR A 112 24.99 -4.89 7.72
N ILE A 113 25.33 -6.16 7.86
CA ILE A 113 24.62 -7.11 8.71
C ILE A 113 25.62 -7.80 9.61
N GLN A 114 25.40 -7.65 10.91
CA GLN A 114 26.16 -8.33 11.94
C GLN A 114 25.25 -9.38 12.58
N TYR A 115 25.78 -10.59 12.72
CA TYR A 115 25.08 -11.73 13.33
C TYR A 115 25.58 -11.94 14.76
N ASP A 116 24.76 -12.58 15.58
CA ASP A 116 25.09 -12.96 16.96
C ASP A 116 25.50 -11.78 17.86
N MET A 117 25.10 -10.57 17.49
CA MET A 117 25.32 -9.37 18.28
C MET A 117 24.34 -9.34 19.46
N PRO A 118 24.79 -9.08 20.69
CA PRO A 118 23.88 -8.84 21.79
C PRO A 118 23.07 -7.56 21.51
N ILE A 119 21.75 -7.67 21.48
CA ILE A 119 20.85 -6.53 21.35
C ILE A 119 20.25 -6.25 22.72
N ALA A 120 20.38 -5.02 23.20
CA ALA A 120 19.79 -4.61 24.46
C ALA A 120 18.26 -4.76 24.42
N GLU A 121 17.67 -5.41 25.43
CA GLU A 121 16.22 -5.60 25.53
C GLU A 121 15.45 -4.27 25.51
N SER A 122 16.07 -3.20 26.01
CA SER A 122 15.53 -1.85 25.98
C SER A 122 15.21 -1.34 24.57
N HIS A 123 15.85 -1.86 23.51
CA HIS A 123 15.53 -1.52 22.12
C HIS A 123 14.15 -2.02 21.68
N PHE A 124 13.59 -3.01 22.38
CA PHE A 124 12.26 -3.54 22.15
C PHE A 124 11.25 -3.04 23.19
N SER A 125 11.68 -2.16 24.10
CA SER A 125 10.79 -1.60 25.11
C SER A 125 9.76 -0.67 24.48
N ARG A 126 8.50 -0.82 24.90
CA ARG A 126 7.36 -0.01 24.44
C ARG A 126 7.30 1.35 25.16
N ASN A 127 8.42 2.05 25.22
CA ASN A 127 8.53 3.34 25.92
C ASN A 127 8.46 4.49 24.91
N PHE A 128 7.25 4.85 24.49
CA PHE A 128 7.03 5.94 23.53
C PHE A 128 6.91 7.33 24.20
N GLY A 129 6.78 7.37 25.53
CA GLY A 129 6.56 8.57 26.33
C GLY A 129 5.17 8.60 26.99
N PRO A 130 5.01 9.30 28.12
CA PRO A 130 3.78 9.23 28.94
C PRO A 130 2.56 9.91 28.31
N THR A 131 2.77 10.78 27.32
CA THR A 131 1.70 11.49 26.60
C THR A 131 1.28 10.79 25.32
N VAL A 132 1.95 9.69 24.93
CA VAL A 132 1.67 9.00 23.67
C VAL A 132 0.48 8.06 23.81
N ARG A 133 -0.58 8.34 23.06
CA ARG A 133 -1.81 7.55 23.02
C ARG A 133 -1.62 6.27 22.21
N ILE A 134 -2.16 5.15 22.67
CA ILE A 134 -2.18 3.91 21.89
C ILE A 134 -3.45 3.89 21.04
N ILE A 135 -3.27 3.79 19.73
CA ILE A 135 -4.35 3.64 18.76
C ILE A 135 -4.37 2.20 18.24
N ASP A 136 -5.54 1.58 18.26
CA ASP A 136 -5.72 0.20 17.78
C ASP A 136 -6.16 0.20 16.31
N ALA A 137 -5.34 -0.39 15.43
CA ALA A 137 -5.60 -0.48 14.00
C ALA A 137 -6.86 -1.30 13.66
N ASP A 138 -7.14 -2.38 14.40
CA ASP A 138 -8.36 -3.18 14.21
C ASP A 138 -9.59 -2.32 14.52
N LYS A 139 -9.52 -1.53 15.61
CA LYS A 139 -10.59 -0.63 16.01
C LYS A 139 -10.86 0.45 14.96
N ILE A 140 -9.83 1.13 14.46
CA ILE A 140 -10.03 2.16 13.41
C ILE A 140 -10.63 1.53 12.15
N MET A 141 -10.16 0.35 11.73
CA MET A 141 -10.71 -0.33 10.55
C MET A 141 -12.19 -0.67 10.75
N SER A 142 -12.57 -1.15 11.94
CA SER A 142 -13.96 -1.46 12.25
C SER A 142 -14.81 -0.20 12.34
N GLU A 143 -14.31 0.88 12.95
CA GLU A 143 -15.06 2.12 13.11
C GLU A 143 -15.34 2.80 11.77
N ARG A 144 -14.39 2.70 10.84
CA ARG A 144 -14.44 3.39 9.55
C ARG A 144 -14.99 2.53 8.42
N PHE A 145 -14.61 1.27 8.39
CA PHE A 145 -14.95 0.31 7.34
C PHE A 145 -15.79 -0.84 7.89
N GLY A 146 -16.48 -0.65 9.02
CA GLY A 146 -17.47 -1.61 9.53
C GLY A 146 -18.56 -1.86 8.49
N LEU A 147 -18.95 -3.12 8.30
CA LEU A 147 -20.00 -3.45 7.33
C LEU A 147 -21.37 -2.92 7.76
N ASP A 148 -21.57 -2.75 9.07
CA ASP A 148 -22.73 -2.14 9.71
C ASP A 148 -22.93 -0.66 9.33
N LYS A 149 -21.85 0.01 8.91
CA LYS A 149 -21.86 1.44 8.53
C LYS A 149 -21.79 1.66 7.02
N ALA A 150 -21.67 0.58 6.24
CA ALA A 150 -21.54 0.69 4.80
C ALA A 150 -22.87 1.14 4.18
N ILE A 151 -22.80 2.07 3.22
CA ILE A 151 -23.94 2.55 2.42
C ILE A 151 -24.48 1.42 1.54
N PHE A 152 -23.59 0.54 1.09
CA PHE A 152 -23.93 -0.61 0.27
C PHE A 152 -22.99 -1.77 0.60
N THR A 153 -23.53 -2.99 0.64
CA THR A 153 -22.75 -4.22 0.73
C THR A 153 -23.24 -5.23 -0.29
N ARG A 154 -22.32 -6.06 -0.80
CA ARG A 154 -22.64 -7.21 -1.62
C ARG A 154 -21.65 -8.33 -1.39
N GLU A 155 -22.17 -9.49 -1.03
CA GLU A 155 -21.40 -10.72 -0.98
C GLU A 155 -21.41 -11.42 -2.34
N THR A 156 -20.23 -11.77 -2.85
CA THR A 156 -20.06 -12.51 -4.10
C THR A 156 -18.64 -13.04 -4.23
N MET A 157 -18.47 -14.18 -4.91
CA MET A 157 -17.14 -14.78 -5.16
C MET A 157 -16.31 -15.08 -3.91
N GLY A 158 -16.93 -15.32 -2.75
CA GLY A 158 -16.22 -15.47 -1.46
C GLY A 158 -15.69 -14.15 -0.89
N LEU A 159 -16.20 -13.02 -1.37
CA LEU A 159 -15.80 -11.68 -0.97
C LEU A 159 -17.02 -10.83 -0.60
N ILE A 160 -16.83 -9.89 0.31
CA ILE A 160 -17.80 -8.84 0.63
C ILE A 160 -17.24 -7.52 0.11
N PHE A 161 -17.87 -6.98 -0.93
CA PHE A 161 -17.65 -5.63 -1.41
C PHE A 161 -18.55 -4.66 -0.63
N ALA A 162 -18.01 -3.51 -0.21
CA ALA A 162 -18.76 -2.51 0.51
C ALA A 162 -18.40 -1.10 0.05
N VAL A 163 -19.40 -0.23 -0.09
CA VAL A 163 -19.23 1.22 -0.28
C VAL A 163 -19.47 1.89 1.06
N HIS A 164 -18.49 2.66 1.53
CA HIS A 164 -18.53 3.32 2.84
C HIS A 164 -18.88 4.79 2.74
N GLU A 165 -18.48 5.43 1.65
CA GLU A 165 -18.64 6.87 1.51
C GLU A 165 -18.72 7.23 0.04
N VAL A 166 -19.67 8.11 -0.27
CA VAL A 166 -19.77 8.82 -1.54
C VAL A 166 -20.04 10.28 -1.24
N GLN A 167 -19.26 11.19 -1.81
CA GLN A 167 -19.43 12.63 -1.61
C GLN A 167 -19.23 13.38 -2.92
N ARG A 168 -20.00 14.45 -3.09
CA ARG A 168 -19.76 15.45 -4.12
C ARG A 168 -18.69 16.43 -3.62
N SER A 169 -17.75 16.74 -4.48
CA SER A 169 -16.72 17.73 -4.26
C SER A 169 -16.81 18.80 -5.35
N GLU A 170 -16.19 19.95 -5.10
CA GLU A 170 -16.10 21.06 -6.05
C GLU A 170 -15.78 20.61 -7.49
N ASN A 171 -16.28 21.36 -8.47
CA ASN A 171 -16.10 21.08 -9.91
C ASN A 171 -16.70 19.74 -10.37
N GLY A 172 -17.69 19.22 -9.64
CA GLY A 172 -18.38 17.97 -9.98
C GLY A 172 -17.55 16.70 -9.70
N LEU A 173 -16.45 16.82 -8.98
CA LEU A 173 -15.65 15.69 -8.54
C LEU A 173 -16.45 14.80 -7.58
N ILE A 174 -16.19 13.50 -7.61
CA ILE A 174 -16.84 12.56 -6.69
C ILE A 174 -15.78 11.82 -5.89
N TYR A 175 -15.87 11.91 -4.56
CA TYR A 175 -15.14 11.05 -3.66
C TYR A 175 -15.86 9.72 -3.52
N LEU A 176 -15.11 8.63 -3.61
CA LEU A 176 -15.62 7.29 -3.37
C LEU A 176 -14.67 6.53 -2.44
N SER A 177 -15.22 5.92 -1.39
CA SER A 177 -14.49 5.02 -0.49
C SER A 177 -15.16 3.65 -0.47
N CYS A 178 -14.40 2.60 -0.80
CA CYS A 178 -14.87 1.22 -0.79
C CYS A 178 -13.93 0.31 0.01
N SER A 179 -14.46 -0.82 0.46
CA SER A 179 -13.66 -1.92 0.99
C SER A 179 -14.02 -3.25 0.35
N LEU A 180 -13.07 -4.17 0.35
CA LEU A 180 -13.24 -5.57 -0.05
C LEU A 180 -12.61 -6.45 1.02
N ARG A 181 -13.30 -7.52 1.44
CA ARG A 181 -12.80 -8.48 2.43
C ARG A 181 -13.30 -9.89 2.13
N PRO A 182 -12.64 -10.96 2.60
CA PRO A 182 -13.19 -12.32 2.50
C PRO A 182 -14.51 -12.45 3.28
N THR A 183 -15.35 -13.39 2.88
CA THR A 183 -16.46 -13.87 3.73
C THR A 183 -15.93 -14.65 4.92
N GLU A 184 -16.79 -14.87 5.92
CA GLU A 184 -16.47 -15.76 7.05
C GLU A 184 -16.14 -17.17 6.53
N GLU A 185 -16.97 -17.74 5.64
CA GLU A 185 -16.71 -19.04 4.99
C GLU A 185 -15.32 -19.08 4.31
N THR A 186 -14.95 -18.02 3.59
CA THR A 186 -13.65 -17.94 2.91
C THR A 186 -12.50 -17.91 3.92
N THR A 187 -12.70 -17.22 5.04
CA THR A 187 -11.70 -17.10 6.11
C THR A 187 -11.55 -18.41 6.89
N GLU A 188 -12.66 -19.10 7.19
CA GLU A 188 -12.66 -20.41 7.82
C GLU A 188 -11.96 -21.46 6.93
N ARG A 189 -12.26 -21.43 5.63
CA ARG A 189 -11.71 -22.40 4.68
C ARG A 189 -10.22 -22.21 4.41
N PHE A 190 -9.75 -20.97 4.28
CA PHE A 190 -8.39 -20.68 3.82
C PHE A 190 -7.46 -20.13 4.91
N GLY A 191 -8.00 -19.87 6.09
CA GLY A 191 -7.34 -19.22 7.21
C GLY A 191 -7.32 -17.69 7.08
N ALA A 192 -6.85 -17.03 8.15
CA ALA A 192 -6.53 -15.61 8.05
C ALA A 192 -5.32 -15.39 7.13
N LEU A 193 -5.35 -14.30 6.35
CA LEU A 193 -4.18 -13.87 5.59
C LEU A 193 -3.07 -13.50 6.57
N LYS A 194 -1.93 -14.18 6.46
CA LYS A 194 -0.72 -13.79 7.17
C LYS A 194 -0.06 -12.62 6.43
N LEU A 195 0.33 -11.59 7.17
CA LEU A 195 0.99 -10.40 6.61
C LEU A 195 2.40 -10.72 6.07
N ASP A 196 2.95 -11.84 6.52
CA ASP A 196 4.24 -12.43 6.17
C ASP A 196 4.36 -12.80 4.69
N ASP A 197 3.20 -12.93 4.03
CA ASP A 197 3.05 -13.61 2.76
C ASP A 197 3.10 -12.65 1.56
N GLY A 198 3.66 -11.45 1.74
CA GLY A 198 3.66 -10.40 0.72
C GLY A 198 2.24 -9.86 0.49
N HIS A 199 2.02 -9.15 -0.61
CA HIS A 199 0.74 -8.49 -0.93
C HIS A 199 -0.45 -9.45 -1.19
N LYS A 200 -0.50 -10.63 -0.55
CA LYS A 200 -1.61 -11.56 -0.63
C LYS A 200 -2.85 -10.94 -0.01
N ALA A 201 -3.90 -10.98 -0.81
CA ALA A 201 -5.27 -10.69 -0.43
C ALA A 201 -6.11 -11.84 -0.97
N TYR A 202 -7.33 -12.02 -0.49
CA TYR A 202 -8.28 -12.92 -1.15
C TYR A 202 -8.99 -12.25 -2.33
N GLY A 203 -9.01 -10.92 -2.34
CA GLY A 203 -9.66 -10.14 -3.37
C GLY A 203 -8.87 -8.88 -3.73
N ASP A 204 -9.21 -8.34 -4.89
CA ASP A 204 -8.83 -7.03 -5.37
C ASP A 204 -10.03 -6.43 -6.11
N MET A 205 -10.15 -5.10 -6.10
CA MET A 205 -11.25 -4.39 -6.75
C MET A 205 -10.74 -3.26 -7.65
N GLN A 206 -11.43 -3.08 -8.77
CA GLN A 206 -11.37 -1.88 -9.60
C GLN A 206 -12.76 -1.29 -9.77
N VAL A 207 -12.86 0.02 -9.60
CA VAL A 207 -14.10 0.76 -9.87
C VAL A 207 -14.06 1.37 -11.27
N PHE A 208 -15.24 1.47 -11.86
CA PHE A 208 -15.55 2.20 -13.08
C PHE A 208 -16.99 2.70 -12.98
N SER A 209 -17.49 3.37 -14.01
CA SER A 209 -18.82 3.96 -14.04
C SER A 209 -19.53 3.55 -15.32
N ILE A 210 -20.85 3.69 -15.35
CA ILE A 210 -21.67 3.25 -16.48
C ILE A 210 -22.60 4.40 -16.84
N SER A 211 -22.83 4.59 -18.15
CA SER A 211 -23.84 5.49 -18.67
C SER A 211 -24.62 4.72 -19.72
N ASP A 212 -25.96 4.72 -19.62
CA ASP A 212 -26.86 4.09 -20.60
C ASP A 212 -26.56 2.61 -20.89
N GLY A 213 -26.15 1.86 -19.87
CA GLY A 213 -25.85 0.43 -19.97
C GLY A 213 -24.57 0.07 -20.74
N LYS A 214 -23.82 1.06 -21.25
CA LYS A 214 -22.50 0.87 -21.86
C LYS A 214 -21.41 1.17 -20.84
N ILE A 215 -20.28 0.45 -20.93
CA ILE A 215 -19.07 0.89 -20.23
C ILE A 215 -18.63 2.19 -20.89
N CYS A 216 -19.03 3.29 -20.29
CA CYS A 216 -18.39 4.56 -20.50
C CYS A 216 -17.33 4.66 -19.39
N PHE A 217 -16.22 5.35 -19.62
CA PHE A 217 -15.40 5.85 -18.52
C PHE A 217 -15.79 7.32 -18.32
N PRO A 218 -17.04 7.65 -17.89
CA PRO A 218 -17.41 9.04 -17.68
C PRO A 218 -16.59 9.65 -16.55
N TYR A 219 -15.82 8.87 -15.79
CA TYR A 219 -14.81 9.41 -14.90
C TYR A 219 -13.40 8.89 -15.20
N LYS A 220 -12.42 9.79 -15.16
CA LYS A 220 -11.02 9.43 -14.91
C LYS A 220 -10.87 9.21 -13.40
N LYS A 221 -10.31 8.06 -13.01
CA LYS A 221 -10.16 7.68 -11.59
C LYS A 221 -8.77 8.04 -11.09
N CYS A 222 -8.70 8.82 -10.03
CA CYS A 222 -7.46 9.09 -9.29
C CYS A 222 -7.54 8.35 -7.96
N ARG A 223 -6.61 7.43 -7.68
CA ARG A 223 -6.61 6.71 -6.41
C ARG A 223 -5.92 7.56 -5.36
N LEU A 224 -6.67 7.94 -4.33
CA LEU A 224 -6.17 8.76 -3.23
C LEU A 224 -5.49 7.92 -2.15
N SER A 225 -6.09 6.79 -1.79
CA SER A 225 -5.55 5.94 -0.74
C SER A 225 -5.78 4.46 -1.04
N TRP A 226 -4.92 3.66 -0.42
CA TRP A 226 -5.03 2.21 -0.42
C TRP A 226 -4.50 1.70 0.91
N MET A 227 -5.37 1.04 1.66
CA MET A 227 -5.08 0.49 2.97
C MET A 227 -5.40 -1.00 2.96
N ARG A 228 -4.57 -1.78 3.65
CA ARG A 228 -4.81 -3.20 3.86
C ARG A 228 -4.54 -3.56 5.30
N HIS A 229 -5.49 -4.25 5.92
CA HIS A 229 -5.40 -4.63 7.31
C HIS A 229 -6.28 -5.85 7.59
N ASN A 230 -5.71 -6.91 8.15
CA ASN A 230 -6.41 -8.15 8.50
C ASN A 230 -7.35 -8.68 7.39
N GLY A 231 -6.86 -8.71 6.14
CA GLY A 231 -7.62 -9.18 4.99
C GLY A 231 -8.69 -8.22 4.44
N ILE A 232 -8.90 -7.08 5.08
CA ILE A 232 -9.68 -5.97 4.54
C ILE A 232 -8.77 -5.14 3.64
N GLU A 233 -9.19 -4.92 2.41
CA GLU A 233 -8.61 -3.95 1.48
C GLU A 233 -9.56 -2.76 1.35
N ALA A 234 -9.13 -1.58 1.78
CA ALA A 234 -9.87 -0.34 1.59
C ALA A 234 -9.17 0.55 0.56
N LYS A 235 -9.94 1.17 -0.33
CA LYS A 235 -9.43 2.09 -1.34
C LYS A 235 -10.35 3.29 -1.42
N SER A 236 -9.74 4.46 -1.61
CA SER A 236 -10.48 5.66 -1.93
C SER A 236 -10.02 6.26 -3.25
N TRP A 237 -10.97 6.85 -3.96
CA TRP A 237 -10.77 7.47 -5.26
C TRP A 237 -11.41 8.85 -5.31
N ILE A 238 -10.82 9.73 -6.13
CA ILE A 238 -11.53 10.82 -6.77
C ILE A 238 -11.91 10.34 -8.16
N LEU A 239 -13.18 10.51 -8.52
CA LEU A 239 -13.71 10.31 -9.85
C LEU A 239 -13.86 11.70 -10.49
N VAL A 240 -13.10 11.96 -11.56
CA VAL A 240 -13.13 13.22 -12.30
C VAL A 240 -14.04 13.09 -13.51
N PRO A 241 -15.15 13.83 -13.60
CA PRO A 241 -16.07 13.74 -14.72
C PRO A 241 -15.37 14.08 -16.04
N ARG A 242 -15.62 13.27 -17.08
CA ARG A 242 -15.31 13.59 -18.46
C ARG A 242 -16.47 14.37 -19.06
N GLU A 243 -16.21 15.09 -20.16
CA GLU A 243 -17.10 16.09 -20.80
C GLU A 243 -18.56 15.64 -20.99
N ASN A 244 -18.80 14.34 -21.16
CA ASN A 244 -20.13 13.78 -21.40
C ASN A 244 -20.93 13.41 -20.13
N TRP A 245 -20.39 13.61 -18.92
CA TRP A 245 -21.17 13.33 -17.72
C TRP A 245 -22.22 14.43 -17.50
N PRO A 246 -23.51 14.09 -17.30
CA PRO A 246 -24.54 15.09 -17.08
C PRO A 246 -24.20 15.93 -15.86
N LYS A 247 -23.94 17.23 -16.10
CA LYS A 247 -23.86 18.24 -15.05
C LYS A 247 -25.13 18.14 -14.21
N GLY A 248 -24.98 17.91 -12.91
CA GLY A 248 -26.11 17.78 -11.99
C GLY A 248 -26.72 16.38 -11.89
N SER A 249 -26.06 15.30 -12.34
CA SER A 249 -26.50 13.95 -11.99
C SER A 249 -26.65 13.80 -10.48
N GLN A 250 -27.81 13.31 -10.04
CA GLN A 250 -28.12 13.07 -8.63
C GLN A 250 -27.69 11.68 -8.15
N THR A 251 -27.19 10.85 -9.06
CA THR A 251 -26.78 9.48 -8.78
C THR A 251 -25.45 9.15 -9.44
N LEU A 252 -24.80 8.13 -8.88
CA LEU A 252 -23.60 7.49 -9.40
C LEU A 252 -23.89 6.01 -9.66
N ASP A 253 -23.92 5.62 -10.94
CA ASP A 253 -23.93 4.22 -11.34
C ASP A 253 -22.51 3.64 -11.25
N LEU A 254 -22.25 2.95 -10.14
CA LEU A 254 -20.93 2.39 -9.83
C LEU A 254 -20.78 1.01 -10.46
N GLY A 255 -19.89 0.89 -11.43
CA GLY A 255 -19.39 -0.38 -11.96
C GLY A 255 -18.19 -0.90 -11.17
N VAL A 256 -18.09 -2.21 -11.00
CA VAL A 256 -16.99 -2.83 -10.23
C VAL A 256 -16.49 -4.10 -10.92
N ILE A 257 -15.17 -4.24 -11.02
CA ILE A 257 -14.49 -5.51 -11.33
C ILE A 257 -13.96 -6.05 -10.01
N LEU A 258 -14.43 -7.24 -9.62
CA LEU A 258 -13.89 -7.99 -8.49
C LEU A 258 -12.97 -9.08 -9.03
N ILE A 259 -11.78 -9.19 -8.44
CA ILE A 259 -10.74 -10.14 -8.83
C ILE A 259 -10.37 -10.95 -7.59
N THR A 260 -10.60 -12.25 -7.62
CA THR A 260 -10.12 -13.16 -6.58
C THR A 260 -8.62 -13.38 -6.70
N ARG A 261 -7.96 -13.59 -5.56
CA ARG A 261 -6.51 -13.68 -5.44
C ARG A 261 -6.11 -14.89 -4.58
N ASP A 262 -4.85 -15.30 -4.71
CA ASP A 262 -4.22 -16.35 -3.92
C ASP A 262 -5.02 -17.67 -3.84
N LYS A 263 -5.23 -18.25 -2.64
CA LYS A 263 -5.90 -19.55 -2.45
C LYS A 263 -7.33 -19.56 -2.97
N LEU A 264 -8.06 -18.45 -2.80
CA LEU A 264 -9.42 -18.30 -3.31
C LEU A 264 -9.43 -18.31 -4.85
N GLN A 265 -8.47 -17.63 -5.48
CA GLN A 265 -8.31 -17.69 -6.93
C GLN A 265 -8.04 -19.12 -7.43
N LYS A 266 -7.14 -19.85 -6.76
CA LYS A 266 -6.80 -21.23 -7.12
C LYS A 266 -8.03 -22.15 -7.05
N GLN A 267 -8.77 -22.09 -5.94
CA GLN A 267 -10.00 -22.87 -5.77
C GLN A 267 -11.01 -22.59 -6.89
N ARG A 268 -11.26 -21.32 -7.19
CA ARG A 268 -12.23 -20.95 -8.23
C ARG A 268 -11.83 -21.50 -9.59
N ILE A 269 -10.54 -21.42 -9.94
CA ILE A 269 -10.02 -22.01 -11.18
C ILE A 269 -10.23 -23.53 -11.20
N GLU A 270 -9.95 -24.23 -10.10
CA GLU A 270 -10.16 -25.69 -9.97
C GLU A 270 -11.64 -26.08 -10.11
N GLN A 271 -12.57 -25.21 -9.70
CA GLN A 271 -14.02 -25.39 -9.81
C GLN A 271 -14.59 -24.97 -11.18
N GLY A 272 -13.75 -24.50 -12.11
CA GLY A 272 -14.20 -23.98 -13.40
C GLY A 272 -14.90 -22.62 -13.30
N GLU A 273 -14.77 -21.93 -12.17
CA GLU A 273 -15.35 -20.62 -11.93
C GLU A 273 -14.41 -19.48 -12.37
N PRO A 274 -14.94 -18.33 -12.80
CA PRO A 274 -14.10 -17.22 -13.21
C PRO A 274 -13.35 -16.62 -12.01
N LYS A 275 -12.07 -16.30 -12.22
CA LYS A 275 -11.22 -15.58 -11.24
C LYS A 275 -11.62 -14.11 -11.06
N GLN A 276 -12.32 -13.54 -12.02
CA GLN A 276 -12.78 -12.15 -12.00
C GLN A 276 -14.23 -12.04 -12.47
N LYS A 277 -14.99 -11.09 -11.93
CA LYS A 277 -16.36 -10.80 -12.35
C LYS A 277 -16.58 -9.31 -12.42
N GLU A 278 -17.24 -8.88 -13.49
CA GLU A 278 -17.59 -7.50 -13.75
C GLU A 278 -19.08 -7.27 -13.48
N PHE A 279 -19.41 -6.16 -12.82
CA PHE A 279 -20.77 -5.80 -12.41
C PHE A 279 -21.16 -4.47 -13.05
N LYS A 280 -22.28 -4.47 -13.79
CA LYS A 280 -22.74 -3.32 -14.58
C LYS A 280 -24.23 -2.98 -14.43
N PRO A 281 -24.61 -2.05 -13.53
CA PRO A 281 -23.82 -1.55 -12.40
C PRO A 281 -23.69 -2.58 -11.27
N MET A 282 -22.76 -2.34 -10.35
CA MET A 282 -22.75 -2.98 -9.04
C MET A 282 -23.85 -2.41 -8.15
N VAL A 283 -23.98 -1.08 -8.14
CA VAL A 283 -24.94 -0.31 -7.35
C VAL A 283 -25.13 1.07 -7.96
N THR A 284 -26.34 1.63 -7.84
CA THR A 284 -26.64 3.04 -8.09
C THR A 284 -26.71 3.77 -6.75
N LEU A 285 -25.85 4.76 -6.54
CA LEU A 285 -25.72 5.49 -5.28
C LEU A 285 -26.28 6.90 -5.42
N ALA A 286 -27.03 7.38 -4.43
CA ALA A 286 -27.40 8.79 -4.36
C ALA A 286 -26.15 9.65 -4.10
N LEU A 287 -26.00 10.76 -4.82
CA LEU A 287 -24.94 11.73 -4.59
C LEU A 287 -25.46 12.83 -3.66
N PRO A 288 -24.75 13.14 -2.54
CA PRO A 288 -25.15 14.25 -1.69
C PRO A 288 -25.20 15.59 -2.44
N ASP A 289 -26.18 16.43 -2.11
CA ASP A 289 -26.31 17.79 -2.66
C ASP A 289 -25.20 18.72 -2.15
N LYS A 290 -24.77 18.51 -0.90
CA LYS A 290 -23.74 19.33 -0.27
C LYS A 290 -22.37 19.00 -0.86
N GLU A 291 -21.76 20.00 -1.49
CA GLU A 291 -20.36 19.91 -1.93
C GLU A 291 -19.40 20.07 -0.76
N THR A 292 -18.31 19.30 -0.80
CA THR A 292 -17.14 19.43 0.08
C THR A 292 -15.98 19.99 -0.73
N SER A 293 -15.10 20.80 -0.12
CA SER A 293 -13.91 21.26 -0.84
C SER A 293 -12.94 20.11 -1.09
N VAL A 294 -12.17 20.20 -2.18
CA VAL A 294 -11.15 19.18 -2.50
C VAL A 294 -10.11 19.08 -1.39
N GLU A 295 -9.76 20.22 -0.81
CA GLU A 295 -8.81 20.34 0.30
C GLU A 295 -9.30 19.62 1.56
N GLU A 296 -10.55 19.85 1.99
CA GLU A 296 -11.14 19.18 3.15
C GLU A 296 -11.17 17.66 2.96
N MET A 297 -11.59 17.20 1.78
CA MET A 297 -11.60 15.78 1.44
C MET A 297 -10.20 15.16 1.53
N ILE A 298 -9.18 15.80 0.98
CA ILE A 298 -7.82 15.26 0.96
C ILE A 298 -7.19 15.31 2.34
N SER A 299 -7.37 16.42 3.08
CA SER A 299 -6.93 16.55 4.47
C SER A 299 -7.53 15.44 5.34
N ARG A 300 -8.81 15.11 5.13
CA ARG A 300 -9.48 14.00 5.82
C ARG A 300 -8.86 12.64 5.45
N VAL A 301 -8.67 12.36 4.17
CA VAL A 301 -8.03 11.10 3.71
C VAL A 301 -6.63 10.95 4.28
N TYR A 302 -5.86 12.04 4.29
CA TYR A 302 -4.51 12.09 4.83
C TYR A 302 -4.50 11.80 6.33
N SER A 303 -5.28 12.56 7.11
CA SER A 303 -5.38 12.40 8.57
C SER A 303 -5.73 10.97 8.95
N GLN A 304 -6.60 10.33 8.17
CA GLN A 304 -6.96 8.94 8.41
C GLN A 304 -5.85 7.96 8.03
N ALA A 305 -5.15 8.17 6.92
CA ALA A 305 -4.06 7.30 6.50
C ALA A 305 -2.85 7.40 7.46
N GLU A 306 -2.55 8.60 7.96
CA GLU A 306 -1.50 8.86 8.94
C GLU A 306 -1.74 8.12 10.26
N VAL A 307 -3.00 8.08 10.70
CA VAL A 307 -3.42 7.33 11.89
C VAL A 307 -3.28 5.80 11.69
N PHE A 308 -3.33 5.28 10.47
CA PHE A 308 -3.19 3.84 10.19
C PHE A 308 -1.73 3.38 10.08
N ASP A 309 -0.90 4.14 9.38
CA ASP A 309 0.50 3.80 9.21
C ASP A 309 1.37 5.06 9.33
N PRO A 310 1.70 5.48 10.57
CA PRO A 310 2.45 6.71 10.82
C PRO A 310 3.89 6.63 10.29
N ILE A 311 4.33 5.45 9.85
CA ILE A 311 5.68 5.19 9.32
C ILE A 311 5.67 5.22 7.79
N ARG A 312 4.60 4.75 7.14
CA ARG A 312 4.53 4.73 5.67
C ARG A 312 4.02 6.04 5.11
N ARG A 313 4.55 6.37 3.93
CA ARG A 313 4.14 7.54 3.16
C ARG A 313 2.77 7.27 2.54
N VAL A 314 1.87 8.25 2.61
CA VAL A 314 0.69 8.28 1.76
C VAL A 314 1.15 8.58 0.34
N TYR A 315 0.65 7.84 -0.65
CA TYR A 315 0.97 8.06 -2.06
C TYR A 315 -0.32 8.41 -2.80
N LEU A 316 -0.35 9.60 -3.43
CA LEU A 316 -1.37 9.95 -4.41
C LEU A 316 -0.98 9.36 -5.76
N TYR A 317 -1.87 8.59 -6.39
CA TYR A 317 -1.63 7.97 -7.69
C TYR A 317 -2.60 8.52 -8.74
N VAL A 318 -2.06 9.28 -9.69
CA VAL A 318 -2.77 9.78 -10.88
C VAL A 318 -2.38 8.89 -12.07
N PRO A 319 -3.29 8.11 -12.65
CA PRO A 319 -3.00 7.36 -13.88
C PRO A 319 -3.03 8.28 -15.10
N ASP A 320 -2.15 8.01 -16.07
CA ASP A 320 -2.04 8.60 -17.42
C ASP A 320 -1.03 9.75 -17.59
N GLY A 321 0.24 9.41 -17.36
CA GLY A 321 1.43 10.23 -17.60
C GLY A 321 2.54 9.71 -16.70
N GLU A 322 3.77 9.55 -17.18
CA GLU A 322 4.92 8.99 -16.43
C GLU A 322 5.43 9.92 -15.30
N PHE A 323 4.53 10.44 -14.48
CA PHE A 323 4.87 11.22 -13.30
C PHE A 323 4.42 10.46 -12.06
N PHE A 324 5.28 9.55 -11.61
CA PHE A 324 5.23 9.07 -10.25
C PHE A 324 5.45 10.27 -9.32
N PHE A 325 4.38 10.77 -8.70
CA PHE A 325 4.56 11.43 -7.42
C PHE A 325 5.04 10.36 -6.44
N ARG A 326 6.36 10.19 -6.34
CA ARG A 326 6.96 9.93 -5.03
C ARG A 326 6.66 11.19 -4.24
N VAL A 327 5.50 11.21 -3.60
CA VAL A 327 5.32 12.13 -2.47
C VAL A 327 6.36 11.67 -1.45
N LYS A 328 7.51 12.36 -1.47
CA LYS A 328 8.43 12.37 -0.34
C LYS A 328 7.58 12.70 0.87
N LEU A 329 7.89 12.02 1.98
CA LEU A 329 7.34 12.22 3.32
C LEU A 329 6.47 13.48 3.38
N PHE A 330 5.15 13.34 3.56
CA PHE A 330 4.25 14.48 3.76
C PHE A 330 4.65 15.35 4.95
N GLN A 331 5.57 14.87 5.80
CA GLN A 331 6.23 15.67 6.83
C GLN A 331 7.11 16.81 6.28
N ASP A 332 7.45 16.78 4.99
CA ASP A 332 8.28 17.78 4.29
C ASP A 332 7.53 18.49 3.13
N VAL A 333 6.25 18.18 2.90
CA VAL A 333 5.43 18.81 1.84
C VAL A 333 4.48 19.78 2.50
N SER A 334 4.65 21.07 2.23
CA SER A 334 3.72 22.08 2.74
C SER A 334 2.31 21.86 2.18
N GLU A 335 1.28 22.23 2.94
CA GLU A 335 -0.12 22.26 2.46
C GLU A 335 -0.24 22.95 1.10
N THR A 336 0.55 24.00 0.88
CA THR A 336 0.66 24.71 -0.40
C THR A 336 1.19 23.83 -1.55
N GLU A 337 2.20 23.00 -1.32
CA GLU A 337 2.76 22.11 -2.35
C GLU A 337 1.84 20.93 -2.69
N LEU A 338 1.09 20.46 -1.69
CA LEU A 338 0.04 19.47 -1.88
C LEU A 338 -1.05 20.05 -2.77
N THR A 339 -1.59 21.22 -2.41
CA THR A 339 -2.60 21.93 -3.19
C THR A 339 -2.12 22.23 -4.61
N LYS A 340 -0.85 22.61 -4.80
CA LYS A 340 -0.26 22.78 -6.14
C LYS A 340 -0.23 21.47 -6.94
N SER A 341 0.18 20.36 -6.33
CA SER A 341 0.24 19.05 -7.01
C SER A 341 -1.15 18.55 -7.39
N ILE A 342 -2.14 18.82 -6.54
CA ILE A 342 -3.54 18.49 -6.80
C ILE A 342 -4.13 19.39 -7.87
N ASN A 343 -3.94 20.71 -7.77
CA ASN A 343 -4.44 21.65 -8.78
C ASN A 343 -3.81 21.35 -10.14
N TRP A 344 -2.51 21.08 -10.18
CA TRP A 344 -1.84 20.61 -11.39
C TRP A 344 -2.43 19.30 -11.89
N ALA A 345 -2.63 18.29 -11.04
CA ALA A 345 -3.26 17.04 -11.45
C ALA A 345 -4.69 17.27 -11.96
N LEU A 346 -5.48 18.11 -11.32
CA LEU A 346 -6.83 18.50 -11.75
C LEU A 346 -6.79 19.26 -13.09
N GLU A 347 -5.80 20.11 -13.31
CA GLU A 347 -5.57 20.79 -14.59
C GLU A 347 -5.18 19.80 -15.70
N GLN A 348 -4.28 18.86 -15.43
CA GLN A 348 -3.94 17.80 -16.40
C GLN A 348 -5.17 16.95 -16.72
N LEU A 349 -6.00 16.64 -15.71
CA LEU A 349 -7.25 15.90 -15.90
C LEU A 349 -8.32 16.67 -16.69
N LYS A 350 -8.19 17.99 -16.83
CA LYS A 350 -9.08 18.83 -17.65
C LYS A 350 -8.60 19.00 -19.09
N ASN A 351 -7.31 18.80 -19.36
CA ASN A 351 -6.68 19.07 -20.67
C ASN A 351 -6.53 17.81 -21.56
N ASP A 352 -6.79 16.62 -21.01
CA ASP A 352 -6.91 15.33 -21.71
C ASP A 352 -8.38 14.97 -21.95
#